data_AF-A0A6I5HV95-F1
#
_entry.id   AF-A0A6I5HV95-F1
#
_cell.length_a   1.000
_cell.length_b   1.000
_cell.length_c   1.000
_cell.angle_alpha   90.00
_cell.angle_beta   90.00
_cell.angle_gamma   90.00
#
_symmetry.space_group_name_H-M   'P 1'
#
loop_
_entity.id
_entity.type
_entity.pdbx_description
1 polymer ?
#
loop_
_entity_poly.entity_id
_entity_poly.type
_entity_poly.pdbx_seq_one_letter_code
_entity_poly.pdbx_strand_id
1 'polypeptide(L)'
;MLIPLAYNSAFDAGLIAHHTSIVSADAGSLASPASWQCLMKRSAWLSTTGRRRLGAGHRALGDAVAALEALRSLSQPPPGAVERAACSKPSTPEEGSSPRRHASRVSSSTSARAAV
;
A
#
# COMPACT_ATOMS: atom_id res chain seq x y z
N MET A 1 19.95 -8.75 -0.20
CA MET A 1 18.96 -9.81 0.06
C MET A 1 17.78 -9.58 -0.87
N LEU A 2 17.44 -10.55 -1.72
CA LEU A 2 16.28 -10.44 -2.62
C LEU A 2 15.03 -10.90 -1.88
N ILE A 3 13.94 -10.14 -1.97
CA ILE A 3 12.65 -10.46 -1.37
C ILE A 3 11.77 -11.08 -2.48
N PRO A 4 11.37 -12.36 -2.38
CA PRO A 4 10.44 -12.97 -3.31
C PRO A 4 9.11 -12.23 -3.34
N LEU A 5 8.66 -11.90 -4.54
CA LEU A 5 7.40 -11.23 -4.79
C LEU A 5 6.51 -12.14 -5.62
N ALA A 6 5.32 -12.41 -5.13
CA ALA A 6 4.36 -13.29 -5.79
C ALA A 6 2.96 -12.69 -5.76
N TYR A 7 2.13 -13.09 -6.72
CA TYR A 7 0.74 -12.65 -6.75
C TYR A 7 -0.03 -13.14 -5.51
N ASN A 8 0.11 -14.43 -5.21
CA ASN A 8 -0.44 -15.07 -4.03
C ASN A 8 0.66 -15.79 -3.24
N SER A 9 1.49 -15.01 -2.55
CA SER A 9 2.70 -15.53 -1.89
C SER A 9 2.47 -16.68 -0.89
N ALA A 10 1.30 -16.76 -0.26
CA ALA A 10 0.98 -17.87 0.64
C ALA A 10 0.87 -19.21 -0.11
N PHE A 11 0.34 -19.19 -1.34
CA PHE A 11 0.27 -20.38 -2.18
C PHE A 11 1.66 -20.80 -2.65
N ASP A 12 2.44 -19.87 -3.21
CA ASP A 12 3.78 -20.16 -3.73
C ASP A 12 4.74 -20.64 -2.61
N ALA A 13 4.74 -19.99 -1.45
CA ALA A 13 5.55 -20.40 -0.31
C ALA A 13 5.18 -21.80 0.20
N GLY A 14 3.87 -22.10 0.26
CA GLY A 14 3.39 -23.44 0.65
C GLY A 14 3.81 -24.53 -0.34
N LEU A 15 3.72 -24.24 -1.64
CA LEU A 15 4.11 -25.19 -2.69
C LEU A 15 5.61 -25.49 -2.66
N ILE A 16 6.43 -24.45 -2.48
CA ILE A 16 7.89 -24.58 -2.35
C ILE A 16 8.24 -25.41 -1.11
N ALA A 17 7.71 -25.06 0.06
CA ALA A 17 7.97 -25.79 1.30
C ALA A 17 7.60 -27.28 1.19
N HIS A 18 6.45 -27.58 0.56
CA HIS A 18 6.00 -28.95 0.32
C HIS A 18 6.92 -29.71 -0.64
N HIS A 19 7.33 -29.12 -1.77
CA HIS A 19 8.23 -29.82 -2.69
C HIS A 19 9.63 -30.01 -2.11
N THR A 20 10.16 -29.02 -1.40
CA THR A 20 11.48 -29.15 -0.77
C THR A 20 11.50 -30.20 0.33
N SER A 21 10.40 -30.39 1.06
CA SER A 21 10.31 -31.49 2.04
C SER A 21 10.30 -32.87 1.37
N ILE A 22 9.60 -33.03 0.25
CA ILE A 22 9.56 -34.29 -0.51
C ILE A 22 10.95 -34.69 -1.01
N VAL A 23 11.73 -33.73 -1.51
CA VAL A 23 13.05 -34.00 -2.10
C VAL A 23 14.22 -33.81 -1.13
N SER A 24 13.93 -33.55 0.15
CA SER A 24 14.95 -33.26 1.19
C SER A 24 15.92 -32.14 0.80
N ALA A 25 15.41 -31.11 0.12
CA ALA A 25 16.19 -29.92 -0.23
C ALA A 25 16.01 -28.80 0.79
N ASP A 26 17.04 -27.98 0.94
CA ASP A 26 16.96 -26.74 1.73
C ASP A 26 16.37 -25.61 0.89
N ALA A 27 15.22 -25.08 1.32
CA ALA A 27 14.57 -23.92 0.70
C ALA A 27 15.17 -22.57 1.17
N GLY A 28 16.05 -22.58 2.19
CA GLY A 28 16.68 -21.40 2.75
C GLY A 28 15.65 -20.33 3.14
N SER A 29 15.88 -19.08 2.71
CA SER A 29 14.95 -17.99 3.00
C SER A 29 13.55 -18.20 2.40
N LEU A 30 13.40 -18.98 1.32
CA LEU A 30 12.10 -19.21 0.68
C LEU A 30 11.14 -20.02 1.57
N ALA A 31 11.67 -20.78 2.52
CA ALA A 31 10.88 -21.55 3.49
C ALA A 31 10.07 -20.67 4.44
N SER A 32 10.49 -19.43 4.66
CA SER A 32 9.86 -18.52 5.62
C SER A 32 8.77 -17.70 4.94
N PRO A 33 7.48 -17.84 5.31
CA PRO A 33 6.42 -17.00 4.74
C PRO A 33 6.65 -15.49 4.95
N ALA A 34 7.37 -15.13 6.01
CA ALA A 34 7.71 -13.74 6.33
C ALA A 34 8.71 -13.12 5.35
N SER A 35 9.46 -13.93 4.57
CA SER A 35 10.37 -13.42 3.55
C SER A 35 9.64 -12.99 2.27
N TRP A 36 8.34 -13.27 2.13
CA TRP A 36 7.60 -13.04 0.89
C TRP A 36 6.75 -11.78 0.93
N GLN A 37 6.60 -11.14 -0.22
CA GLN A 37 5.64 -10.06 -0.41
C GLN A 37 4.51 -10.47 -1.37
N CYS A 38 3.27 -10.09 -1.01
CA CYS A 38 2.06 -10.42 -1.75
C CYS A 38 1.54 -9.23 -2.56
N LEU A 39 1.48 -9.36 -3.88
CA LEU A 39 0.95 -8.33 -4.77
C LEU A 39 -0.58 -8.18 -4.67
N MET A 40 -1.32 -9.28 -4.46
CA MET A 40 -2.78 -9.23 -4.31
C MET A 40 -3.22 -8.35 -3.13
N LYS A 41 -2.46 -8.33 -2.02
CA LYS A 41 -2.74 -7.42 -0.90
C LYS A 41 -2.50 -5.96 -1.27
N ARG A 42 -1.52 -5.67 -2.14
CA ARG A 42 -1.23 -4.31 -2.62
C ARG A 42 -2.22 -3.82 -3.68
N SER A 43 -2.83 -4.71 -4.48
CA SER A 43 -3.89 -4.30 -5.41
C SER A 43 -5.20 -3.95 -4.69
N ALA A 44 -5.50 -4.62 -3.57
CA ALA A 44 -6.62 -4.22 -2.70
C ALA A 44 -6.46 -2.80 -2.15
N TRP A 45 -5.21 -2.35 -1.90
CA TRP A 45 -4.90 -1.00 -1.43
C TRP A 45 -5.20 0.12 -2.45
N LEU A 46 -5.18 -0.18 -3.75
CA LEU A 46 -5.58 0.77 -4.80
C LEU A 46 -7.10 0.80 -5.05
N SER A 47 -7.91 0.28 -4.13
CA SER A 47 -9.37 0.16 -4.24
C SER A 47 -9.84 -0.58 -5.50
N THR A 48 -8.95 -1.38 -6.12
CA THR A 48 -9.38 -2.38 -7.10
C THR A 48 -9.98 -3.54 -6.31
N THR A 49 -11.30 -3.54 -6.17
CA THR A 49 -12.06 -4.47 -5.30
C THR A 49 -12.05 -5.92 -5.77
N GLY A 50 -11.45 -6.22 -6.92
CA GLY A 50 -11.43 -7.54 -7.52
C GLY A 50 -10.09 -8.25 -7.36
N ARG A 51 -10.14 -9.51 -6.91
CA ARG A 51 -9.08 -10.49 -7.15
C ARG A 51 -8.92 -10.61 -8.67
N ARG A 52 -7.98 -9.87 -9.26
CA ARG A 52 -7.78 -9.86 -10.71
C ARG A 52 -7.30 -11.25 -11.11
N ARG A 53 -8.07 -11.96 -11.94
CA ARG A 53 -7.56 -13.20 -12.54
C ARG A 53 -6.43 -12.79 -13.47
N LEU A 54 -5.23 -13.30 -13.20
CA LEU A 54 -4.11 -13.18 -14.13
C LEU A 54 -4.45 -14.10 -15.30
N GLY A 55 -4.76 -13.52 -16.47
CA GLY A 55 -5.35 -14.23 -17.62
C GLY A 55 -4.41 -15.18 -18.36
N ALA A 56 -3.49 -15.82 -17.66
CA ALA A 56 -2.38 -16.57 -18.23
C ALA A 56 -2.64 -18.07 -18.45
N GLY A 57 -3.88 -18.51 -18.27
CA GLY A 57 -4.27 -19.91 -18.49
C GLY A 57 -3.54 -20.91 -17.59
N HIS A 58 -3.20 -20.49 -16.36
CA HIS A 58 -2.52 -21.32 -15.35
C HIS A 58 -1.13 -21.83 -15.76
N ARG A 59 -0.47 -21.17 -16.72
CA ARG A 59 0.93 -21.45 -17.06
C ARG A 59 1.84 -20.59 -16.19
N ALA A 60 2.79 -21.22 -15.51
CA ALA A 60 3.69 -20.55 -14.56
C ALA A 60 4.36 -19.28 -15.13
N LEU A 61 4.89 -19.35 -16.37
CA LEU A 61 5.50 -18.19 -17.03
C LEU A 61 4.48 -17.07 -17.25
N GLY A 62 3.28 -17.41 -17.74
CA GLY A 62 2.25 -16.42 -17.99
C GLY A 62 1.76 -15.78 -16.68
N ASP A 63 1.59 -16.57 -15.61
CA ASP A 63 1.19 -16.06 -14.30
C ASP A 63 2.25 -15.10 -13.74
N ALA A 64 3.55 -15.41 -13.92
CA ALA A 64 4.65 -14.54 -13.54
C ALA A 64 4.68 -13.23 -14.35
N VAL A 65 4.47 -13.30 -15.67
CA VAL A 65 4.39 -12.11 -16.54
C VAL A 65 3.21 -11.23 -16.13
N ALA A 66 2.03 -11.81 -15.92
CA ALA A 66 0.84 -11.08 -15.52
C ALA A 66 0.98 -10.47 -14.11
N ALA A 67 1.70 -11.14 -13.19
CA ALA A 67 2.04 -10.57 -11.88
C ALA A 67 3.02 -9.39 -12.02
N LEU A 68 3.99 -9.46 -12.92
CA LEU A 68 4.90 -8.35 -13.23
C LEU A 68 4.15 -7.15 -13.83
N GLU A 69 3.21 -7.39 -14.74
CA GLU A 69 2.35 -6.34 -15.27
C GLU A 69 1.51 -5.67 -14.18
N ALA A 70 0.93 -6.47 -13.26
CA ALA A 70 0.22 -5.93 -12.12
C ALA A 70 1.13 -5.05 -11.25
N LEU A 71 2.35 -5.50 -10.93
CA LEU A 71 3.34 -4.69 -10.19
C LEU A 71 3.66 -3.38 -10.92
N ARG A 72 3.87 -3.43 -12.24
CA ARG A 72 4.12 -2.23 -13.06
C ARG A 72 2.94 -1.26 -12.97
N SER A 73 1.69 -1.74 -13.05
CA SER A 73 0.52 -0.89 -12.86
C SER A 73 0.47 -0.25 -11.46
N LEU A 74 0.84 -0.97 -10.40
CA LEU A 74 0.91 -0.41 -9.04
C LEU A 74 1.98 0.68 -8.88
N SER A 75 3.04 0.64 -9.70
CA SER A 75 4.11 1.63 -9.68
C SER A 75 3.76 2.94 -10.39
N GLN A 76 2.65 2.96 -11.15
CA GLN A 76 2.19 4.16 -11.84
C GLN A 76 1.22 4.95 -10.95
N PRO A 77 1.21 6.29 -11.03
CA PRO A 77 0.17 7.10 -10.41
C PRO A 77 -1.21 6.65 -10.92
N PRO A 78 -2.25 6.65 -10.07
CA PRO A 78 -3.59 6.38 -10.55
C PRO A 78 -4.00 7.43 -11.60
N PRO A 79 -4.82 7.08 -12.60
CA PRO A 79 -5.31 8.03 -13.61
C PRO A 79 -5.89 9.28 -12.93
N GLY A 80 -5.44 10.48 -13.36
CA GLY A 80 -5.86 11.76 -12.77
C GLY A 80 -5.12 12.20 -11.49
N ALA A 81 -4.11 11.46 -11.02
CA ALA A 81 -3.25 11.93 -9.92
C ALA A 81 -2.29 13.05 -10.36
N VAL A 82 -1.82 13.02 -11.61
CA VAL A 82 -0.94 14.04 -12.17
C VAL A 82 -1.65 15.40 -12.34
N GLU A 83 -2.95 15.41 -12.62
CA GLU A 83 -3.75 16.65 -12.69
C GLU A 83 -3.99 17.29 -11.32
N ARG A 84 -4.19 16.48 -10.28
CA ARG A 84 -4.35 16.99 -8.89
C ARG A 84 -3.05 17.57 -8.34
N ALA A 85 -1.91 16.97 -8.65
CA ALA A 85 -0.60 17.49 -8.24
C ALA A 85 -0.25 18.81 -8.95
N ALA A 86 -0.67 19.00 -10.21
CA ALA A 86 -0.42 20.22 -10.98
C ALA A 86 -1.29 21.42 -10.54
N CYS A 87 -2.45 21.18 -9.90
CA CYS A 87 -3.34 22.24 -9.43
C CYS A 87 -2.87 22.88 -8.10
N SER A 88 -1.96 22.24 -7.37
CA SER A 88 -1.36 22.78 -6.15
C SER A 88 -0.14 23.65 -6.47
N LYS A 89 -0.36 24.85 -7.03
CA LYS A 89 0.69 25.88 -6.99
C LYS A 89 0.96 26.27 -5.53
N PRO A 90 2.22 26.45 -5.10
CA PRO A 90 2.52 26.97 -3.78
C PRO A 90 2.03 28.42 -3.69
N SER A 91 1.09 28.69 -2.80
CA SER A 91 0.77 30.05 -2.37
C SER A 91 2.03 30.67 -1.77
N THR A 92 2.53 31.74 -2.37
CA THR A 92 3.61 32.57 -1.84
C THR A 92 3.31 32.98 -0.39
N PRO A 93 4.32 33.02 0.51
CA PRO A 93 4.12 33.58 1.83
C PRO A 93 4.01 35.10 1.69
N GLU A 94 2.80 35.64 1.90
CA GLU A 94 2.59 37.07 2.04
C GLU A 94 3.26 37.57 3.32
N GLU A 95 4.31 38.34 3.12
CA GLU A 95 5.08 39.04 4.11
C GLU A 95 4.38 40.37 4.47
N GLY A 96 3.95 40.50 5.72
CA GLY A 96 3.88 41.79 6.41
C GLY A 96 2.68 42.71 6.18
N SER A 97 1.73 42.72 7.13
CA SER A 97 1.33 43.96 7.84
C SER A 97 0.28 43.69 8.91
N SER A 98 0.70 43.84 10.17
CA SER A 98 -0.15 44.17 11.32
C SER A 98 -0.18 45.72 11.48
N PRO A 99 -0.90 46.37 12.43
CA PRO A 99 -1.90 45.89 13.41
C PRO A 99 -3.12 46.85 13.58
N ARG A 100 -3.99 46.53 14.56
CA ARG A 100 -5.01 47.35 15.30
C ARG A 100 -6.44 46.84 15.10
N ARG A 101 -7.34 46.77 16.09
CA ARG A 101 -7.34 47.06 17.54
C ARG A 101 -8.56 46.35 18.16
N HIS A 102 -8.47 46.19 19.48
CA HIS A 102 -9.49 45.82 20.47
C HIS A 102 -10.97 45.77 20.07
N ALA A 103 -11.65 44.70 20.49
CA ALA A 103 -12.80 44.82 21.38
C ALA A 103 -12.98 43.55 22.22
N SER A 104 -13.01 43.75 23.54
CA SER A 104 -13.31 42.76 24.58
C SER A 104 -14.72 42.19 24.45
N ARG A 105 -14.91 40.91 24.84
CA ARG A 105 -16.07 40.53 25.66
C ARG A 105 -15.83 39.26 26.47
N VAL A 106 -16.43 39.32 27.65
CA VAL A 106 -16.22 38.57 28.89
C VAL A 106 -17.17 37.37 28.98
N SER A 107 -16.67 36.30 29.61
CA SER A 107 -17.33 35.21 30.37
C SER A 107 -18.37 34.28 29.70
N SER A 108 -18.24 32.97 29.93
CA SER A 108 -18.84 32.31 31.12
C SER A 108 -18.61 30.79 31.22
N SER A 109 -18.37 30.38 32.47
CA SER A 109 -18.70 29.12 33.16
C SER A 109 -18.16 27.77 32.68
N THR A 110 -17.14 27.29 33.41
CA THR A 110 -16.82 25.86 33.56
C THR A 110 -17.56 25.32 34.77
N SER A 111 -18.41 24.31 34.58
CA SER A 111 -18.90 23.45 35.65
C SER A 111 -18.99 22.03 35.09
N ALA A 112 -18.04 21.18 35.46
CA ALA A 112 -18.13 19.75 35.30
C ALA A 112 -17.76 19.11 36.64
N ARG A 113 -18.75 18.43 37.19
CA ARG A 113 -18.80 17.74 38.47
C ARG A 113 -18.60 16.24 38.21
N ALA A 114 -18.19 15.53 39.26
CA ALA A 114 -18.29 14.09 39.51
C ALA A 114 -16.98 13.30 39.39
N ALA A 115 -16.42 13.00 40.57
CA ALA A 115 -15.73 11.75 40.86
C ALA A 115 -16.02 11.41 42.34
N VAL A 116 -16.87 10.41 42.56
CA VAL A 116 -16.77 9.38 43.63
C VAL A 116 -17.45 8.14 43.09
#